data_AF-A0A918YRP9-F1
#
_entry.id   AF-A0A918YRP9-F1
#
_cell.length_a   1.000
_cell.length_b   1.000
_cell.length_c   1.000
_cell.angle_alpha   90.00
_cell.angle_beta   90.00
_cell.angle_gamma   90.00
#
_symmetry.space_group_name_H-M   'P 1'
#
loop_
_entity.id
_entity.type
_entity.pdbx_description
1 polymer ?
#
loop_
_entity_poly.entity_id
_entity_poly.type
_entity_poly.pdbx_seq_one_letter_code
_entity_poly.pdbx_strand_id
1 'polypeptide(L)'
;MSIISNRVTRTAQPPPAGRPLHIGAALAGGSARLRADLSAYALPVGEAFQLRDDLLGTYGDPEITGKPALDDIRQGKHTALLALAWRHATPAQRHQLTALISDWDMREEGA
;
A
#
# COMPACT_ATOMS: atom_id res chain seq x y z
N MET A 1 -11.27 -0.23 16.38
CA MET A 1 -10.39 0.97 16.38
C MET A 1 -8.94 0.57 16.67
N SER A 2 -8.38 -0.36 15.90
CA SER A 2 -7.05 -0.97 16.19
C SER A 2 -6.44 -1.63 14.94
N ILE A 3 -6.28 -0.86 13.85
CA ILE A 3 -5.62 -1.38 12.63
C ILE A 3 -4.43 -0.49 12.22
N ILE A 4 -4.36 0.76 12.70
CA ILE A 4 -3.30 1.71 12.31
C ILE A 4 -2.08 1.65 13.24
N SER A 5 -2.21 1.05 14.44
CA SER A 5 -1.20 1.21 15.50
C SER A 5 -0.05 0.17 15.49
N ASN A 6 -0.10 -0.89 14.68
CA ASN A 6 0.81 -2.03 14.87
C ASN A 6 1.96 -2.15 13.84
N ARG A 7 2.21 -1.14 13.00
CA ARG A 7 3.31 -1.19 12.01
C ARG A 7 4.63 -0.56 12.47
N VAL A 8 4.66 0.08 13.63
CA VAL A 8 5.83 0.88 14.06
C VAL A 8 6.87 0.06 14.86
N THR A 9 6.55 -1.17 15.28
CA THR A 9 7.39 -1.93 16.23
C THR A 9 8.11 -3.17 15.68
N ARG A 10 8.05 -3.44 14.37
CA ARG A 10 8.88 -4.50 13.77
C ARG A 10 10.22 -3.89 13.37
N THR A 11 11.33 -4.51 13.77
CA THR A 11 12.69 -4.20 13.26
C THR A 11 12.59 -3.81 11.79
N ALA A 12 13.08 -2.62 11.44
CA ALA A 12 12.85 -1.97 10.16
C ALA A 12 13.47 -2.80 9.02
N GLN A 13 12.74 -3.83 8.59
CA GLN A 13 13.01 -4.52 7.35
C GLN A 13 12.87 -3.46 6.26
N PRO A 14 13.89 -3.23 5.44
CA PRO A 14 13.80 -2.25 4.38
C PRO A 14 12.58 -2.58 3.50
N PRO A 15 11.84 -1.54 3.04
CA PRO A 15 10.72 -1.76 2.13
C PRO A 15 11.19 -2.52 0.89
N PRO A 16 10.28 -3.15 0.12
CA PRO A 16 10.65 -3.90 -1.08
C PRO A 16 11.59 -3.12 -2.02
N ALA A 17 11.35 -1.81 -2.18
CA ALA A 17 12.19 -0.89 -2.96
C ALA A 17 13.61 -0.67 -2.37
N GLY A 18 13.81 -0.85 -1.06
CA GLY A 18 15.11 -0.72 -0.41
C GLY A 18 16.01 -1.95 -0.56
N ARG A 19 15.43 -3.12 -0.87
CA ARG A 19 16.20 -4.37 -0.98
C ARG A 19 17.22 -4.35 -2.12
N PRO A 20 16.89 -3.89 -3.35
CA PRO A 20 17.90 -3.76 -4.41
C PRO A 20 19.03 -2.80 -4.04
N LEU A 21 18.70 -1.68 -3.38
CA LEU A 21 19.70 -0.68 -2.95
C LEU A 21 20.66 -1.25 -1.91
N HIS A 22 20.16 -2.01 -0.94
CA HIS A 22 21.00 -2.68 0.06
C HIS A 22 21.85 -3.80 -0.52
N ILE A 23 21.31 -4.58 -1.47
CA ILE A 23 22.08 -5.60 -2.19
C ILE A 23 23.24 -4.94 -2.95
N GLY A 24 22.96 -3.88 -3.70
CA GLY A 24 24.01 -3.13 -4.42
C GLY A 24 25.07 -2.55 -3.48
N ALA A 25 24.65 -1.95 -2.37
CA ALA A 25 25.59 -1.42 -1.37
C ALA A 25 26.44 -2.52 -0.74
N ALA A 26 25.88 -3.69 -0.43
CA ALA A 26 26.63 -4.81 0.12
C ALA A 26 27.68 -5.33 -0.88
N LEU A 27 27.30 -5.51 -2.14
CA LEU A 27 28.22 -5.95 -3.20
C LEU A 27 29.37 -4.95 -3.46
N ALA A 28 29.11 -3.66 -3.28
CA ALA A 28 30.11 -2.60 -3.45
C ALA A 28 30.98 -2.35 -2.20
N GLY A 29 30.84 -3.12 -1.12
CA GLY A 29 31.55 -2.89 0.15
C GLY A 29 31.10 -1.62 0.88
N GLY A 30 29.86 -1.17 0.65
CA GLY A 30 29.30 0.05 1.20
C GLY A 30 29.29 0.08 2.72
N SER A 31 29.64 1.24 3.29
CA SER A 31 29.73 1.43 4.74
C SER A 31 28.37 1.29 5.45
N ALA A 32 28.41 1.08 6.77
CA ALA A 32 27.19 1.09 7.58
C ALA A 32 26.41 2.40 7.46
N ARG A 33 27.13 3.53 7.32
CA ARG A 33 26.53 4.85 7.11
C ARG A 33 25.78 4.92 5.78
N LEU A 34 26.40 4.48 4.68
CA LEU A 34 25.76 4.45 3.38
C LEU A 34 24.48 3.60 3.38
N ARG A 35 24.52 2.42 4.02
CA ARG A 35 23.33 1.55 4.13
C ARG A 35 22.20 2.23 4.91
N ALA A 36 22.52 2.97 5.97
CA ALA A 36 21.54 3.73 6.74
C ALA A 36 20.92 4.88 5.91
N ASP A 37 21.74 5.63 5.19
CA ASP A 37 21.27 6.71 4.31
C ASP A 37 20.38 6.15 3.17
N LEU A 38 20.75 5.00 2.59
CA LEU A 38 19.93 4.30 1.60
C LEU A 38 18.60 3.81 2.18
N SER A 39 18.56 3.34 3.44
CA SER A 39 17.30 2.99 4.11
C SER A 39 16.40 4.21 4.28
N ALA A 40 16.97 5.33 4.75
CA ALA A 40 16.25 6.58 4.96
C ALA A 40 15.69 7.16 3.66
N TYR A 41 16.37 6.93 2.54
CA TYR A 41 15.89 7.30 1.20
C TYR A 41 14.82 6.34 0.67
N ALA A 42 15.05 5.02 0.78
CA ALA A 42 14.18 4.01 0.19
C ALA A 42 12.81 3.93 0.87
N LEU A 43 12.72 4.24 2.16
CA LEU A 43 11.48 4.23 2.93
C LEU A 43 10.41 5.18 2.35
N PRO A 44 10.62 6.51 2.30
CA PRO A 44 9.63 7.43 1.76
C PRO A 44 9.37 7.21 0.27
N VAL A 45 10.38 6.80 -0.51
CA VAL A 45 10.21 6.52 -1.94
C VAL A 45 9.32 5.29 -2.14
N GLY A 46 9.54 4.21 -1.38
CA GLY A 46 8.72 3.01 -1.43
C GLY A 46 7.27 3.30 -1.03
N GLU A 47 7.07 4.10 0.03
CA GLU A 47 5.74 4.55 0.45
C GLU A 47 5.04 5.37 -0.64
N ALA A 48 5.72 6.36 -1.22
CA ALA A 48 5.18 7.17 -2.29
C ALA A 48 4.83 6.34 -3.53
N PHE A 49 5.65 5.34 -3.87
CA PHE A 49 5.37 4.44 -4.97
C PHE A 49 4.12 3.61 -4.72
N GLN A 50 3.95 3.04 -3.52
CA GLN A 50 2.78 2.26 -3.18
C GLN A 50 1.50 3.10 -3.17
N LEU A 51 1.56 4.33 -2.63
CA LEU A 51 0.42 5.25 -2.66
C LEU A 51 0.00 5.62 -4.08
N ARG A 52 0.97 5.81 -4.99
CA ARG A 52 0.68 6.05 -6.40
C ARG A 52 0.10 4.82 -7.08
N ASP A 53 0.62 3.63 -6.78
CA ASP A 53 0.13 2.37 -7.34
C ASP A 53 -1.33 2.13 -6.94
N ASP A 54 -1.67 2.29 -5.65
CA ASP A 54 -3.06 2.20 -5.16
C ASP A 54 -4.00 3.22 -5.85
N LEU A 55 -3.49 4.44 -6.14
CA LEU A 55 -4.24 5.47 -6.85
C LEU A 55 -4.51 5.09 -8.30
N LEU A 56 -3.49 4.57 -9.00
CA LEU A 56 -3.61 4.16 -10.39
C LEU A 56 -4.42 2.87 -10.55
N GLY A 57 -4.34 1.92 -9.60
CA GLY A 57 -5.16 0.72 -9.62
C GLY A 57 -6.64 1.01 -9.33
N THR A 58 -6.94 2.11 -8.64
CA THR A 58 -8.32 2.54 -8.36
C THR A 58 -8.89 3.45 -9.46
N TYR A 59 -8.15 4.50 -9.84
CA TYR A 59 -8.65 5.59 -10.70
C TYR A 59 -7.85 5.78 -12.00
N GLY A 60 -6.85 4.94 -12.26
CA GLY A 60 -6.03 5.05 -13.45
C GLY A 60 -6.84 4.78 -14.72
N ASP A 61 -6.51 5.53 -15.78
CA ASP A 61 -7.05 5.29 -17.11
C ASP A 61 -6.54 3.94 -17.65
N PRO A 62 -7.42 2.97 -17.96
CA PRO A 62 -7.01 1.68 -18.50
C PRO A 62 -6.15 1.75 -19.76
N GLU A 63 -6.35 2.78 -20.59
CA GLU A 63 -5.57 2.98 -21.82
C GLU A 63 -4.11 3.36 -21.53
N ILE A 64 -3.85 3.93 -20.34
CA ILE A 64 -2.52 4.36 -19.90
C ILE A 64 -1.88 3.30 -19.00
N THR A 65 -2.65 2.68 -18.11
CA THR A 65 -2.15 1.70 -17.13
C THR A 65 -2.04 0.29 -17.69
N GLY A 66 -2.75 -0.01 -18.79
CA GLY A 66 -2.86 -1.35 -19.35
C GLY A 66 -3.62 -2.34 -18.46
N LYS A 67 -4.32 -1.85 -17.41
CA LYS A 67 -5.09 -2.64 -16.46
C LYS A 67 -6.50 -2.07 -16.29
N PRO A 68 -7.51 -2.90 -15.96
CA PRO A 68 -8.83 -2.39 -15.64
C PRO A 68 -8.78 -1.42 -14.46
N ALA A 69 -9.52 -0.32 -14.53
CA ALA A 69 -9.77 0.53 -13.37
C ALA A 69 -10.53 -0.28 -12.30
N LEU A 70 -10.35 0.11 -11.03
CA LEU A 70 -10.94 -0.54 -9.85
C LEU A 70 -10.41 -1.96 -9.56
N ASP A 71 -9.29 -2.36 -10.16
CA ASP A 71 -8.70 -3.69 -9.93
C ASP A 71 -8.35 -3.91 -8.45
N ASP A 72 -7.84 -2.87 -7.77
CA ASP A 72 -7.52 -2.95 -6.34
C ASP A 72 -8.76 -3.04 -5.45
N ILE A 73 -9.84 -2.36 -5.81
CA ILE A 73 -11.13 -2.51 -5.14
C ILE A 73 -11.66 -3.92 -5.38
N ARG A 74 -11.45 -4.46 -6.58
CA ARG A 74 -11.93 -5.80 -6.94
C ARG A 74 -11.28 -6.92 -6.15
N GLN A 75 -10.02 -6.75 -5.82
CA GLN A 75 -9.22 -7.69 -5.03
C GLN A 75 -9.38 -7.48 -3.52
N GLY A 76 -10.38 -6.70 -3.08
CA GLY A 76 -10.63 -6.45 -1.66
C GLY A 76 -9.48 -5.76 -0.93
N LYS A 77 -8.59 -5.04 -1.64
CA LYS A 77 -7.41 -4.47 -0.99
C LYS A 77 -7.80 -3.34 -0.04
N HIS A 78 -7.33 -3.44 1.20
CA HIS A 78 -7.42 -2.37 2.18
C HIS A 78 -6.38 -1.26 1.88
N THR A 79 -6.63 -0.48 0.83
CA THR A 79 -5.76 0.61 0.38
C THR A 79 -5.87 1.85 1.26
N ALA A 80 -4.90 2.76 1.13
CA ALA A 80 -4.96 4.07 1.82
C ALA A 80 -6.21 4.88 1.42
N LEU A 81 -6.70 4.71 0.18
CA LEU A 81 -7.89 5.39 -0.34
C LEU A 81 -9.15 4.95 0.41
N LEU A 82 -9.30 3.66 0.69
CA LEU A 82 -10.43 3.14 1.46
C LEU A 82 -10.42 3.67 2.90
N ALA A 83 -9.23 3.74 3.52
CA ALA A 83 -9.08 4.33 4.85
C ALA A 83 -9.45 5.83 4.87
N LEU A 84 -9.06 6.58 3.82
CA LEU A 84 -9.42 7.99 3.66
C LEU A 84 -10.93 8.16 3.44
N ALA A 85 -11.53 7.36 2.55
CA ALA A 85 -12.96 7.36 2.30
C ALA A 85 -13.74 7.10 3.59
N TRP A 86 -13.34 6.10 4.38
CA TRP A 86 -13.96 5.79 5.67
C TRP A 86 -13.87 6.94 6.66
N ARG A 87 -12.71 7.59 6.77
CA ARG A 87 -12.49 8.69 7.71
C ARG A 87 -13.38 9.89 7.41
N HIS A 88 -13.58 10.19 6.14
CA HIS A 88 -14.38 11.34 5.68
C HIS A 88 -15.86 11.02 5.45
N ALA A 89 -16.25 9.74 5.50
CA ALA A 89 -17.62 9.31 5.29
C ALA A 89 -18.55 9.73 6.44
N THR A 90 -19.75 10.18 6.06
CA THR A 90 -20.90 10.31 6.96
C THR A 90 -21.31 8.93 7.53
N PRO A 91 -22.12 8.88 8.61
CA PRO A 91 -22.63 7.61 9.13
C PRO A 91 -23.39 6.76 8.08
N ALA A 92 -24.16 7.41 7.19
CA ALA A 92 -24.87 6.74 6.11
C ALA A 92 -23.89 6.15 5.06
N GLN A 93 -22.89 6.94 4.65
CA GLN A 93 -21.85 6.47 3.72
C GLN A 93 -21.00 5.35 4.32
N ARG A 94 -20.73 5.36 5.64
CA ARG A 94 -20.03 4.25 6.30
C ARG A 94 -20.84 2.96 6.25
N HIS A 95 -22.15 3.02 6.49
CA HIS A 95 -23.03 1.86 6.32
C HIS A 95 -22.95 1.30 4.89
N GLN A 96 -23.00 2.18 3.89
CA GLN A 96 -22.86 1.76 2.49
C GLN A 96 -21.49 1.14 2.20
N LEU A 97 -20.40 1.77 2.68
CA LEU A 97 -19.04 1.27 2.52
C LEU A 97 -18.87 -0.10 3.20
N THR A 98 -19.40 -0.29 4.42
CA THR A 98 -19.35 -1.59 5.10
C THR A 98 -20.14 -2.65 4.32
N ALA A 99 -21.36 -2.35 3.86
CA ALA A 99 -22.15 -3.29 3.10
C ALA A 99 -21.44 -3.70 1.81
N LEU A 100 -20.79 -2.74 1.13
CA LEU A 100 -19.95 -3.03 -0.03
C LEU A 100 -18.77 -3.89 0.38
N ILE A 101 -17.92 -3.52 1.33
CA ILE A 101 -16.72 -4.30 1.69
C ILE A 101 -17.07 -5.72 2.17
N SER A 102 -18.10 -5.88 3.01
CA SER A 102 -18.49 -7.19 3.55
C SER A 102 -19.03 -8.14 2.49
N ASP A 103 -19.75 -7.64 1.48
CA ASP A 103 -20.21 -8.44 0.34
C ASP A 103 -19.03 -8.93 -0.55
N TRP A 104 -17.86 -8.28 -0.45
CA TRP A 104 -16.66 -8.69 -1.18
C TRP A 104 -15.87 -9.78 -0.44
N ASP A 105 -15.67 -9.63 0.88
CA ASP A 105 -15.05 -10.67 1.71
C ASP A 105 -15.77 -12.02 1.53
N MET A 106 -17.10 -11.99 1.49
CA MET A 106 -17.94 -13.18 1.30
C MET A 106 -17.83 -13.82 -0.08
N ARG A 107 -17.39 -13.09 -1.12
CA ARG A 107 -17.23 -13.62 -2.49
C ARG A 107 -15.88 -14.30 -2.70
N GLU A 108 -14.86 -13.98 -1.90
CA GLU A 108 -13.55 -14.65 -1.96
C GLU A 108 -13.48 -15.92 -1.11
N GLU A 109 -14.28 -16.04 -0.04
CA GLU A 109 -14.37 -17.29 0.74
C GLU A 109 -15.10 -18.44 0.01
N GLY A 110 -15.74 -18.16 -1.13
CA GLY A 110 -16.54 -19.12 -1.90
C GLY A 110 -15.95 -19.59 -3.24
N ALA A 111 -14.68 -19.27 -3.54
CA ALA A 111 -14.00 -19.62 -4.81
C ALA A 111 -12.84 -20.61 -4.63
#